data_AF-A0AAE9DLP9-F1
#
_entry.id   AF-A0AAE9DLP9-F1
#
_cell.length_a   1.000
_cell.length_b   1.000
_cell.length_c   1.000
_cell.angle_alpha   90.00
_cell.angle_beta   90.00
_cell.angle_gamma   90.00
#
_symmetry.space_group_name_H-M   'P 1'
#
loop_
_entity.id
_entity.type
_entity.pdbx_description
1 polymer ?
#
loop_
_entity_poly.entity_id
_entity_poly.type
_entity_poly.pdbx_seq_one_letter_code
_entity_poly.pdbx_strand_id
1 'polypeptide(L)'
;MSDNTEKAPTHSELKRYLDESFNVKSSEKIEEYWSRKRLDYPALYTVATKVLSIVPSESVCETTFSTAAFLLDKRRTRLRTETVEKIVVGSQIASKNPDWVDDLKTN
;
A
#
# COMPACT_ATOMS: atom_id res chain seq x y z
N MET A 1 -11.56 44.92 5.69
CA MET A 1 -11.91 43.59 5.16
C MET A 1 -11.49 43.57 3.71
N SER A 2 -10.36 42.95 3.42
CA SER A 2 -9.86 42.81 2.04
C SER A 2 -10.21 41.40 1.59
N ASP A 3 -11.13 41.34 0.63
CA ASP A 3 -11.49 40.13 -0.09
C ASP A 3 -10.26 39.68 -0.88
N ASN A 4 -9.59 38.63 -0.40
CA ASN A 4 -8.33 38.15 -0.97
C ASN A 4 -8.66 37.08 -2.00
N THR A 5 -9.15 37.52 -3.16
CA THR A 5 -9.41 36.66 -4.30
C THR A 5 -8.16 36.56 -5.17
N GLU A 6 -7.75 35.29 -5.35
CA GLU A 6 -7.15 34.69 -6.56
C GLU A 6 -5.63 34.55 -6.69
N LYS A 7 -5.20 33.27 -6.76
CA LYS A 7 -5.22 32.55 -8.05
C LYS A 7 -5.37 31.03 -7.81
N ALA A 8 -6.47 30.45 -8.28
CA ALA A 8 -6.51 29.01 -8.53
C ALA A 8 -5.48 28.70 -9.63
N PRO A 9 -4.59 27.70 -9.45
CA PRO A 9 -3.53 27.44 -10.41
C PRO A 9 -4.13 27.11 -11.79
N THR A 10 -3.64 27.85 -12.79
CA THR A 10 -4.20 28.03 -14.14
C THR A 10 -3.89 26.85 -15.08
N HIS A 11 -3.73 25.65 -14.53
CA HIS A 11 -3.82 24.38 -15.24
C HIS A 11 -4.12 23.30 -14.20
N SER A 12 -5.29 22.66 -14.28
CA SER A 12 -5.61 21.54 -13.39
C SER A 12 -4.54 20.46 -13.57
N GLU A 13 -3.89 20.02 -12.49
CA GLU A 13 -2.93 18.90 -12.51
C GLU A 13 -3.53 17.69 -13.24
N LEU A 14 -4.83 17.46 -13.04
CA LEU A 14 -5.60 16.43 -13.70
C LEU A 14 -5.60 16.59 -15.23
N LYS A 15 -5.78 17.81 -15.74
CA LYS A 15 -5.75 18.05 -17.19
C LYS A 15 -4.38 17.71 -17.77
N ARG A 16 -3.30 18.15 -17.11
CA ARG A 16 -1.93 17.84 -17.53
C ARG A 16 -1.63 16.34 -17.48
N TYR A 17 -2.16 15.63 -16.48
CA TYR A 17 -2.06 14.17 -16.40
C TYR A 17 -2.83 13.48 -17.52
N LEU A 18 -4.04 13.93 -17.85
CA LEU A 18 -4.85 13.37 -18.94
C LEU A 18 -4.24 13.63 -20.33
N ASP A 19 -3.53 14.75 -20.48
CA ASP A 19 -2.82 15.11 -21.72
C ASP A 19 -1.42 14.44 -21.82
N GLU A 20 -0.94 13.78 -20.75
CA GLU A 20 0.37 13.11 -20.73
C GLU A 20 0.32 11.82 -21.57
N SER A 21 1.29 11.66 -22.48
CA SER A 21 1.44 10.41 -23.22
C SER A 21 2.08 9.35 -22.34
N PHE A 22 1.42 8.19 -22.24
CA PHE A 22 1.93 7.03 -21.52
C PHE A 22 2.46 5.97 -22.48
N ASN A 23 3.63 5.41 -22.16
CA ASN A 23 4.20 4.29 -22.91
C ASN A 23 3.60 2.97 -22.43
N VAL A 24 2.66 2.42 -23.21
CA VAL A 24 1.99 1.12 -22.93
C VAL A 24 2.96 -0.06 -22.86
N LYS A 25 4.16 0.06 -23.44
CA LYS A 25 5.20 -0.99 -23.40
C LYS A 25 6.13 -0.88 -22.20
N SER A 26 5.93 0.11 -21.33
CA SER A 26 6.71 0.24 -20.11
C SER A 26 6.43 -0.91 -19.15
N SER A 27 7.48 -1.46 -18.54
CA SER A 27 7.38 -2.38 -17.40
C SER A 27 7.40 -1.64 -16.05
N GLU A 28 7.34 -0.31 -16.07
CA GLU A 28 7.28 0.54 -14.86
C GLU A 28 6.03 0.17 -14.05
N LYS A 29 6.21 -0.08 -12.76
CA LYS A 29 5.08 -0.35 -11.86
C LYS A 29 4.36 0.95 -11.53
N ILE A 30 3.09 0.85 -11.16
CA ILE A 30 2.26 2.04 -10.88
C ILE A 30 2.80 2.85 -9.70
N GLU A 31 3.34 2.18 -8.68
CA GLU A 31 3.98 2.81 -7.53
C GLU A 31 5.25 3.59 -7.91
N GLU A 32 6.01 3.09 -8.87
CA GLU A 32 7.24 3.72 -9.37
C GLU A 32 6.89 4.98 -10.16
N TYR A 33 5.87 4.91 -11.02
CA TYR A 33 5.35 6.05 -11.77
C TYR A 33 4.94 7.20 -10.82
N TRP A 34 4.08 6.90 -9.84
CA TRP A 34 3.60 7.92 -8.90
C TRP A 34 4.72 8.46 -8.02
N SER A 35 5.67 7.63 -7.60
CA SER A 35 6.85 8.07 -6.84
C SER A 35 7.68 9.08 -7.64
N ARG A 36 7.95 8.79 -8.92
CA ARG A 36 8.67 9.69 -9.83
C ARG A 36 7.91 11.00 -10.08
N LYS A 37 6.58 10.92 -10.19
CA LYS A 37 5.69 12.05 -10.51
C LYS A 37 5.19 12.86 -9.31
N ARG A 38 5.61 12.51 -8.10
CA ARG A 38 5.25 13.20 -6.85
C ARG A 38 5.41 14.72 -6.91
N LEU A 39 6.51 15.21 -7.48
CA LEU A 39 6.80 16.64 -7.55
C LEU A 39 6.07 17.33 -8.70
N ASP A 40 5.77 16.59 -9.76
CA ASP A 40 5.04 17.10 -10.92
C ASP A 40 3.56 17.28 -10.57
N TYR A 41 2.94 16.30 -9.92
CA TYR A 41 1.50 16.33 -9.57
C TYR A 41 1.28 16.09 -8.07
N PRO A 42 1.63 17.03 -7.18
CA PRO A 42 1.56 16.82 -5.74
C PRO A 42 0.14 16.57 -5.21
N ALA A 43 -0.87 17.27 -5.74
CA ALA A 43 -2.25 17.06 -5.32
C ALA A 43 -2.79 15.73 -5.87
N LEU A 44 -2.51 15.43 -7.14
CA LEU A 44 -2.96 14.18 -7.76
C LEU A 44 -2.25 12.96 -7.17
N TYR A 45 -0.95 13.06 -6.85
CA TYR A 45 -0.18 12.02 -6.15
C TYR A 45 -0.81 11.68 -4.81
N THR A 46 -1.28 12.68 -4.06
CA THR A 46 -1.96 12.47 -2.78
C THR A 46 -3.25 11.68 -2.95
N VAL A 47 -4.03 11.99 -3.99
CA VAL A 47 -5.27 11.26 -4.31
C VAL A 47 -4.96 9.85 -4.81
N ALA A 48 -4.02 9.72 -5.74
CA ALA A 48 -3.60 8.43 -6.30
C ALA A 48 -3.10 7.49 -5.21
N THR A 49 -2.26 7.98 -4.28
CA THR A 49 -1.78 7.18 -3.14
C THR A 49 -2.94 6.68 -2.29
N LYS A 50 -3.95 7.52 -2.02
CA LYS A 50 -5.14 7.10 -1.26
C LYS A 50 -5.93 6.02 -1.99
N VAL A 51 -6.17 6.19 -3.29
CA VAL A 51 -6.92 5.23 -4.11
C VAL A 51 -6.17 3.91 -4.24
N LEU A 52 -4.87 3.94 -4.51
CA LEU A 52 -4.04 2.74 -4.67
C LEU A 52 -3.78 1.99 -3.36
N SER A 53 -3.96 2.66 -2.22
CA SER A 53 -3.89 2.01 -0.89
C SER A 53 -5.17 1.24 -0.53
N ILE A 54 -6.24 1.35 -1.34
CA ILE A 54 -7.48 0.62 -1.10
C ILE A 54 -7.26 -0.85 -1.46
N VAL A 55 -7.60 -1.73 -0.51
CA VAL A 55 -7.59 -3.17 -0.74
C VAL A 55 -8.68 -3.49 -1.77
N PRO A 56 -8.36 -4.15 -2.91
CA PRO A 56 -9.31 -4.36 -3.99
C PRO A 56 -10.38 -5.41 -3.67
N SER A 57 -10.13 -6.28 -2.69
CA SER A 57 -11.02 -7.38 -2.31
C SER A 57 -10.76 -7.85 -0.89
N GLU A 58 -11.81 -8.27 -0.18
CA GLU A 58 -11.72 -8.92 1.14
C GLU A 58 -10.93 -10.23 1.08
N SER A 59 -10.90 -10.89 -0.09
CA SER A 59 -10.11 -12.11 -0.31
C SER A 59 -8.61 -11.93 -0.09
N VAL A 60 -8.10 -10.70 -0.17
CA VAL A 60 -6.71 -10.38 0.17
C VAL A 60 -6.42 -10.67 1.66
N CYS A 61 -7.43 -10.60 2.51
CA CYS A 61 -7.32 -10.90 3.94
C CYS A 61 -7.74 -12.33 4.30
N GLU A 62 -8.39 -13.09 3.41
CA GLU A 62 -8.88 -14.44 3.70
C GLU A 62 -7.78 -15.39 4.14
N THR A 63 -6.61 -15.36 3.48
CA THR A 63 -5.47 -16.22 3.85
C THR A 63 -4.96 -15.90 5.26
N THR A 64 -4.88 -14.61 5.58
CA THR A 64 -4.49 -14.09 6.89
C THR A 64 -5.48 -14.53 7.98
N PHE A 65 -6.77 -14.36 7.73
CA PHE A 65 -7.82 -14.76 8.68
C PHE A 65 -7.96 -16.27 8.82
N SER A 66 -7.78 -17.04 7.76
CA SER A 66 -7.76 -18.51 7.82
C SER A 66 -6.61 -19.00 8.69
N THR A 67 -5.44 -18.38 8.57
CA THR A 67 -4.28 -18.68 9.41
C THR A 67 -4.53 -18.32 10.87
N ALA A 68 -5.11 -17.14 11.12
CA ALA A 68 -5.47 -16.72 12.47
C ALA A 68 -6.51 -17.66 13.10
N ALA A 69 -7.56 -18.01 12.36
CA ALA A 69 -8.61 -18.93 12.80
C ALA A 69 -8.04 -20.31 13.12
N PHE A 70 -7.11 -20.82 12.32
CA PHE A 70 -6.41 -22.07 12.58
C PHE A 70 -5.61 -22.03 13.89
N LEU A 71 -4.90 -20.94 14.17
CA LEU A 71 -4.11 -20.77 15.40
C LEU A 71 -4.97 -20.54 16.65
N LEU A 72 -6.18 -20.00 16.47
CA LEU A 72 -7.17 -19.77 17.52
C LEU A 72 -8.12 -20.96 17.75
N ASP A 73 -8.06 -21.99 16.90
CA ASP A 73 -8.92 -23.17 16.96
C ASP A 73 -8.78 -23.91 18.31
N LYS A 74 -9.83 -24.65 18.72
CA LYS A 74 -9.95 -25.33 20.03
C LYS A 74 -9.04 -26.57 20.17
N ARG A 75 -7.90 -26.57 19.53
CA ARG A 75 -6.87 -27.62 19.63
C ARG A 75 -6.04 -27.40 20.89
N ARG A 76 -5.29 -28.43 21.32
CA ARG A 76 -4.32 -28.32 22.43
C ARG A 76 -3.25 -27.23 22.23
N THR A 77 -3.12 -26.70 21.02
CA THR A 77 -2.16 -25.67 20.61
C THR A 77 -2.75 -24.26 20.55
N ARG A 78 -3.98 -24.02 21.06
CA ARG A 78 -4.62 -22.70 21.00
C ARG A 78 -3.74 -21.63 21.63
N LEU A 79 -3.41 -20.62 20.84
CA LEU A 79 -2.63 -19.47 21.29
C LEU A 79 -3.52 -18.36 21.83
N ARG A 80 -2.94 -17.45 22.62
CA ARG A 80 -3.61 -16.20 23.00
C ARG A 80 -3.73 -15.31 21.77
N THR A 81 -4.80 -14.53 21.69
CA THR A 81 -5.07 -13.62 20.55
C THR A 81 -3.88 -12.72 20.25
N GLU A 82 -3.28 -12.11 21.28
CA GLU A 82 -2.08 -11.26 21.15
C GLU A 82 -0.89 -11.99 20.51
N THR A 83 -0.73 -13.29 20.78
CA THR A 83 0.33 -14.11 20.20
C THR A 83 0.02 -14.42 18.73
N VAL A 84 -1.24 -14.73 18.41
CA VAL A 84 -1.68 -14.99 17.03
C VAL A 84 -1.50 -13.74 16.17
N GLU A 85 -1.89 -12.57 16.65
CA GLU A 85 -1.70 -11.29 15.94
C GLU A 85 -0.23 -11.06 15.58
N LYS A 86 0.69 -11.24 16.55
CA LYS A 86 2.13 -11.11 16.31
C LYS A 86 2.64 -12.10 15.27
N ILE A 87 2.22 -13.37 15.35
CA ILE A 87 2.64 -14.40 14.39
C ILE A 87 2.12 -14.10 13.00
N VAL A 88 0.85 -13.75 12.87
CA VAL A 88 0.19 -13.51 11.59
C VAL A 88 0.78 -12.26 10.92
N VAL A 89 0.88 -11.14 11.64
CA VAL A 89 1.50 -9.91 11.13
C VAL A 89 2.98 -10.14 10.82
N GLY A 90 3.72 -10.78 11.72
CA GLY A 90 5.14 -11.09 11.53
C GLY A 90 5.38 -11.96 10.29
N SER A 91 4.55 -12.98 10.07
CA SER A 91 4.62 -13.83 8.88
C SER A 91 4.38 -13.03 7.59
N GLN A 92 3.38 -12.14 7.58
CA GLN A 92 3.11 -11.27 6.42
C GLN A 92 4.28 -10.32 6.12
N ILE A 93 4.91 -9.76 7.15
CA ILE A 93 6.08 -8.88 7.00
C ILE A 93 7.28 -9.68 6.48
N ALA A 94 7.54 -10.85 7.06
CA ALA A 94 8.63 -11.74 6.66
C ALA A 94 8.48 -12.21 5.20
N SER A 95 7.26 -12.54 4.75
CA SER A 95 7.01 -12.91 3.35
C SER A 95 7.31 -11.78 2.36
N LYS A 96 7.16 -10.52 2.79
CA LYS A 96 7.47 -9.34 1.96
C LYS A 96 8.94 -8.94 2.00
N ASN A 97 9.68 -9.35 3.04
CA ASN A 97 11.07 -9.02 3.27
C ASN A 97 11.85 -10.30 3.64
N PRO A 98 12.04 -11.23 2.68
CA PRO A 98 12.67 -12.52 2.95
C PRO A 98 14.11 -12.37 3.47
N ASP A 99 14.83 -11.36 3.00
CA ASP A 99 16.22 -11.09 3.38
C ASP A 99 16.38 -10.88 4.90
N TRP A 100 15.41 -10.23 5.56
CA TRP A 100 15.43 -10.03 7.01
C TRP A 100 15.39 -11.35 7.80
N VAL A 101 14.77 -12.38 7.24
CA VAL A 101 14.67 -13.70 7.86
C VAL A 101 16.00 -14.44 7.76
N ASP A 102 16.75 -14.22 6.69
CA ASP A 102 18.06 -14.85 6.49
C ASP A 102 19.14 -14.18 7.37
N ASP A 103 19.05 -12.86 7.57
CA ASP A 103 19.88 -12.11 8.52
C ASP A 103 19.66 -12.56 9.98
N LEU A 104 18.44 -13.02 10.32
CA LEU A 104 18.12 -13.56 11.65
C LEU A 104 18.66 -14.97 11.89
N LYS A 105 18.97 -15.74 10.84
CA LYS A 105 19.52 -17.11 10.95
C LYS A 105 21.04 -17.14 11.09
N THR A 106 21.72 -16.03 10.80
CA THR A 106 23.18 -15.91 10.79
C THR A 106 23.76 -15.37 12.11
N ASN A 107 22.91 -15.08 13.10
CA ASN A 107 23.29 -14.79 14.50
C ASN A 107 22.93 -15.96 15.41
#